data_AF-A0A6N9NYH9-F1
#
_entry.id   AF-A0A6N9NYH9-F1
#
_cell.length_a   1.000
_cell.length_b   1.000
_cell.length_c   1.000
_cell.angle_alpha   90.00
_cell.angle_beta   90.00
_cell.angle_gamma   90.00
#
_symmetry.space_group_name_H-M   'P 1'
#
loop_
_entity.id
_entity.type
_entity.pdbx_description
1 polymer ?
#
loop_
_entity_poly.entity_id
_entity_poly.type
_entity_poly.pdbx_seq_one_letter_code
_entity_poly.pdbx_strand_id
1 'polypeptide(L)'
;MLKPGRYVAENNESLFSRYRIVMEVKETEKSYVFKLVEYDNRYGYDHIKVMFNGKERKTIRKDKPSGHAMRVWGDDNFTIYPFQADIPFYFKLEEV
;
A
#
# COMPACT_ATOMS: atom_id res chain seq x y z
N MET A 1 -7.54 -7.42 -12.65
CA MET A 1 -6.34 -7.78 -11.86
C MET A 1 -5.36 -6.64 -11.99
N LEU A 2 -4.73 -6.23 -10.89
CA LEU A 2 -3.64 -5.28 -10.86
C LEU A 2 -2.46 -5.80 -11.67
N LYS A 3 -1.91 -4.93 -12.50
CA LYS A 3 -0.66 -5.17 -13.23
C LYS A 3 0.45 -5.40 -12.20
N PRO A 4 1.27 -6.45 -12.35
CA PRO A 4 2.42 -6.62 -11.48
C PRO A 4 3.41 -5.47 -11.72
N GLY A 5 3.92 -4.88 -10.65
CA GLY A 5 4.84 -3.74 -10.79
C GLY A 5 5.10 -3.01 -9.48
N ARG A 6 5.82 -1.89 -9.59
CA ARG A 6 6.03 -0.95 -8.49
C ARG A 6 4.86 0.01 -8.43
N TYR A 7 4.33 0.22 -7.24
CA TYR A 7 3.25 1.16 -6.99
C TYR A 7 3.68 2.18 -5.96
N VAL A 8 3.32 3.43 -6.18
CA VAL A 8 3.67 4.55 -5.32
C VAL A 8 2.42 5.16 -4.71
N ALA A 9 2.47 5.39 -3.40
CA ALA A 9 1.63 6.34 -2.71
C ALA A 9 2.51 7.50 -2.25
N GLU A 10 2.13 8.73 -2.57
CA GLU A 10 2.88 9.92 -2.19
C GLU A 10 1.95 11.05 -1.78
N ASN A 11 2.40 11.85 -0.82
CA ASN A 11 1.81 13.13 -0.47
C ASN A 11 2.92 14.17 -0.46
N ASN A 12 2.73 15.24 -1.24
CA ASN A 12 3.64 16.37 -1.33
C ASN A 12 2.94 17.71 -1.02
N GLU A 13 1.75 17.68 -0.43
CA GLU A 13 0.92 18.89 -0.16
C GLU A 13 1.55 19.82 0.89
N SER A 14 2.25 19.26 1.88
CA SER A 14 2.91 20.03 2.94
C SER A 14 4.17 19.32 3.43
N LEU A 15 5.15 20.11 3.91
CA LEU A 15 6.37 19.58 4.52
C LEU A 15 6.08 18.67 5.71
N PHE A 16 5.02 18.95 6.47
CA PHE A 16 4.68 18.23 7.70
C PHE A 16 3.85 16.95 7.48
N SER A 17 3.37 16.71 6.27
CA SER A 17 2.60 15.51 5.90
C SER A 17 3.22 14.75 4.74
N ARG A 18 4.46 15.09 4.38
CA ARG A 18 5.14 14.54 3.22
C ARG A 18 5.50 13.08 3.46
N TYR A 19 5.08 12.23 2.53
CA TYR A 19 5.49 10.83 2.50
C TYR A 19 5.64 10.32 1.07
N ARG A 20 6.43 9.27 0.93
CA ARG A 20 6.53 8.43 -0.26
C ARG A 20 6.68 6.98 0.18
N ILE A 21 5.77 6.15 -0.30
CA ILE A 21 5.72 4.73 -0.01
C ILE A 21 5.71 3.99 -1.35
N VAL A 22 6.70 3.13 -1.56
CA VAL A 22 6.79 2.32 -2.78
C VAL A 22 6.67 0.85 -2.42
N MET A 23 5.80 0.13 -3.13
CA MET A 23 5.61 -1.30 -2.97
C MET A 23 5.73 -2.02 -4.30
N GLU A 24 6.37 -3.18 -4.31
CA GLU A 24 6.16 -4.19 -5.33
C GLU A 24 4.82 -4.88 -5.07
N VAL A 25 3.96 -4.89 -6.08
CA VAL A 25 2.62 -5.46 -6.01
C VAL A 25 2.49 -6.58 -7.02
N LYS A 26 1.95 -7.71 -6.56
CA LYS A 26 1.53 -8.82 -7.40
C LYS A 26 0.15 -9.28 -6.97
N GLU A 27 -0.81 -9.19 -7.88
CA GLU A 27 -2.09 -9.85 -7.68
C GLU A 27 -2.03 -11.29 -8.18
N THR A 28 -2.61 -12.19 -7.39
CA THR A 28 -2.93 -13.57 -7.76
C THR A 28 -4.45 -13.76 -7.72
N GLU A 29 -4.92 -14.90 -8.19
CA GLU A 29 -6.33 -15.25 -8.10
C GLU A 29 -6.87 -15.17 -6.65
N LYS A 30 -6.06 -15.60 -5.66
CA LYS A 30 -6.49 -15.76 -4.27
C LYS A 30 -6.03 -14.65 -3.32
N SER A 31 -5.07 -13.82 -3.73
CA SER A 31 -4.44 -12.84 -2.84
C SER A 31 -3.78 -11.67 -3.57
N TYR A 32 -3.56 -10.60 -2.83
CA TYR A 32 -2.61 -9.56 -3.16
C TYR A 32 -1.34 -9.77 -2.34
N VAL A 33 -0.18 -9.67 -2.99
CA VAL A 33 1.13 -9.76 -2.35
C VAL A 33 1.80 -8.40 -2.51
N PHE A 34 2.20 -7.83 -1.38
CA PHE A 34 2.88 -6.54 -1.28
C PHE A 34 4.26 -6.76 -0.67
N LYS A 35 5.27 -6.13 -1.25
CA LYS A 35 6.59 -6.02 -0.65
C LYS A 35 6.96 -4.54 -0.58
N LEU A 36 7.22 -4.05 0.62
CA LEU A 36 7.68 -2.69 0.84
C LEU A 36 9.10 -2.53 0.27
N VAL A 37 9.27 -1.57 -0.63
CA VAL A 37 10.54 -1.30 -1.32
C VAL A 37 11.14 0.00 -0.80
N GLU A 38 10.31 1.02 -0.63
CA GLU A 38 10.73 2.33 -0.15
C GLU A 38 9.71 2.85 0.85
N TYR A 39 10.21 3.45 1.92
CA TYR A 39 9.42 4.10 2.94
C TYR A 39 10.15 5.37 3.39
N ASP A 40 9.81 6.51 2.80
CA ASP A 40 10.20 7.83 3.28
C ASP A 40 8.95 8.50 3.89
N ASN A 41 8.90 8.55 5.21
CA ASN A 41 7.86 9.26 5.93
C ASN A 41 8.52 10.00 7.09
N ARG A 42 8.78 11.29 6.90
CA ARG A 42 9.56 12.09 7.85
C ARG A 42 8.72 12.68 8.97
N TYR A 43 7.42 12.87 8.73
CA TYR A 43 6.57 13.68 9.61
C TYR A 43 5.16 13.10 9.83
N GLY A 44 4.77 12.05 9.09
CA GLY A 44 3.50 11.35 9.26
C GLY A 44 3.60 10.14 10.20
N TYR A 45 2.47 9.74 10.78
CA TYR A 45 2.36 8.53 11.59
C TYR A 45 2.63 7.27 10.73
N ASP A 46 3.29 6.26 11.32
CA ASP A 46 3.77 5.02 10.67
C ASP A 46 2.67 4.00 10.27
N HIS A 47 1.47 4.48 9.90
CA HIS A 47 0.26 3.67 9.70
C HIS A 47 0.42 2.53 8.70
N ILE A 48 1.13 2.75 7.59
CA ILE A 48 1.35 1.67 6.61
C ILE A 48 2.23 0.55 7.17
N LYS A 49 3.21 0.85 8.05
CA LYS A 49 4.07 -0.18 8.65
C LYS A 49 3.29 -1.14 9.56
N VAL A 50 2.20 -0.66 10.18
CA VAL A 50 1.30 -1.52 10.99
C VAL A 50 0.76 -2.67 10.15
N MET A 51 0.42 -2.44 8.88
CA MET A 51 -0.04 -3.50 7.98
C MET A 51 1.01 -4.60 7.79
N PHE A 52 2.28 -4.23 7.78
CA PHE A 52 3.39 -5.15 7.60
C PHE A 52 3.85 -5.85 8.89
N ASN A 53 3.46 -5.36 10.07
CA ASN A 53 3.76 -5.95 11.38
C ASN A 53 5.25 -6.29 11.54
N GLY A 54 6.13 -5.33 11.23
CA GLY A 54 7.58 -5.48 11.31
C GLY A 54 8.24 -6.30 10.18
N LYS A 55 7.47 -6.77 9.20
CA LYS A 55 7.99 -7.48 8.02
C LYS A 55 8.14 -6.54 6.83
N GLU A 56 8.81 -7.01 5.77
CA GLU A 56 8.86 -6.28 4.49
C GLU A 56 7.76 -6.72 3.53
N ARG A 57 7.14 -7.89 3.78
CA ARG A 57 6.15 -8.50 2.88
C ARG A 57 4.84 -8.77 3.61
N LYS A 58 3.74 -8.41 2.97
CA LYS A 58 2.38 -8.69 3.43
C LYS A 58 1.57 -9.35 2.32
N THR A 59 0.82 -10.39 2.69
CA THR A 59 -0.15 -11.02 1.80
C THR A 59 -1.55 -10.76 2.35
N ILE A 60 -2.43 -10.19 1.53
CA ILE A 60 -3.86 -10.04 1.82
C ILE A 60 -4.61 -11.08 1.00
N ARG A 61 -5.28 -12.02 1.67
CA ARG A 61 -6.15 -13.00 1.02
C ARG A 61 -7.48 -12.36 0.65
N LYS A 62 -8.01 -12.71 -0.51
CA LYS A 62 -9.33 -12.24 -0.98
C LYS A 62 -10.48 -13.00 -0.34
N ASP A 63 -10.24 -14.25 0.05
CA ASP A 63 -11.23 -15.17 0.60
C ASP A 63 -11.26 -15.20 2.14
N LYS A 64 -10.37 -14.45 2.82
CA LYS A 64 -10.29 -14.41 4.28
C LYS A 64 -10.19 -12.98 4.79
N PRO A 65 -10.80 -12.66 5.95
CA PRO A 65 -10.59 -11.39 6.62
C PRO A 65 -9.09 -11.18 6.88
N SER A 66 -8.58 -9.99 6.53
CA SER A 66 -7.17 -9.64 6.72
C SER A 66 -6.94 -8.56 7.78
N GLY A 67 -8.02 -7.96 8.30
CA GLY A 67 -7.99 -6.74 9.12
C GLY A 67 -7.78 -5.46 8.30
N HIS A 68 -7.18 -5.56 7.11
CA HIS A 68 -6.98 -4.44 6.19
C HIS A 68 -8.06 -4.42 5.13
N ALA A 69 -8.62 -3.24 4.87
CA ALA A 69 -9.51 -3.05 3.73
C ALA A 69 -8.70 -2.56 2.52
N MET A 70 -9.12 -2.98 1.34
CA MET A 70 -8.51 -2.58 0.09
C MET A 70 -9.61 -2.39 -0.95
N ARG A 71 -9.48 -1.34 -1.76
CA ARG A 71 -10.35 -1.09 -2.90
C ARG A 71 -9.51 -0.93 -4.16
N VAL A 72 -9.77 -1.77 -5.14
CA VAL A 72 -9.16 -1.68 -6.48
C VAL A 72 -10.05 -0.77 -7.33
N TRP A 73 -9.47 0.23 -7.98
CA TRP A 73 -10.21 1.18 -8.82
C TRP A 73 -9.96 0.94 -10.32
N GLY A 74 -8.77 0.42 -10.66
CA GLY A 74 -8.36 0.07 -12.02
C GLY A 74 -7.37 -1.09 -12.03
N ASP A 75 -6.75 -1.36 -13.17
CA ASP A 75 -5.68 -2.36 -13.28
C ASP A 75 -4.29 -1.82 -12.87
N ASP A 76 -4.22 -0.53 -12.57
CA ASP A 76 -3.01 0.26 -12.32
C ASP A 76 -3.11 1.05 -11.01
N ASN A 77 -4.21 0.95 -10.27
CA ASN A 77 -4.39 1.73 -9.05
C ASN A 77 -5.37 1.12 -8.03
N PHE A 78 -5.12 1.42 -6.76
CA PHE A 78 -5.90 0.92 -5.62
C PHE A 78 -5.70 1.78 -4.37
N THR A 79 -6.58 1.63 -3.39
CA THR A 79 -6.46 2.23 -2.05
C THR A 79 -6.38 1.14 -1.00
N ILE A 80 -5.45 1.28 -0.04
CA ILE A 80 -5.36 0.44 1.17
C ILE A 80 -5.77 1.27 2.38
N TYR A 81 -6.56 0.65 3.25
CA TYR A 81 -6.91 1.11 4.59
C TYR A 81 -6.25 0.16 5.60
N PRO A 82 -5.08 0.55 6.17
CA PRO A 82 -4.44 -0.25 7.20
C PRO A 82 -5.35 -0.34 8.44
N PHE A 83 -5.30 -1.48 9.14
CA PHE A 83 -6.17 -1.73 10.29
C PHE A 83 -5.78 -0.77 11.42
N GLN A 84 -6.76 -0.17 12.10
CA GLN A 84 -6.56 0.76 13.23
C GLN A 84 -5.78 2.04 12.90
N ALA A 85 -5.70 2.39 11.62
CA ALA A 85 -4.85 3.48 11.16
C ALA A 85 -5.65 4.68 10.62
N ASP A 86 -6.95 4.53 10.37
CA ASP A 86 -7.95 5.51 9.87
C ASP A 86 -7.57 6.34 8.62
N ILE A 87 -6.34 6.23 8.13
CA ILE A 87 -5.80 6.97 6.99
C ILE A 87 -5.60 6.04 5.80
N PRO A 88 -6.31 6.25 4.68
CA PRO A 88 -6.08 5.51 3.45
C PRO A 88 -4.82 5.95 2.72
N PHE A 89 -4.20 4.99 2.02
CA PHE A 89 -3.10 5.23 1.11
C PHE A 89 -3.53 4.85 -0.32
N TYR A 90 -3.46 5.82 -1.22
CA TYR A 90 -3.78 5.63 -2.63
C TYR A 90 -2.51 5.36 -3.42
N PHE A 91 -2.49 4.20 -4.08
CA PHE A 91 -1.35 3.69 -4.83
C PHE A 91 -1.65 3.72 -6.32
N LYS A 92 -0.69 4.19 -7.11
CA LYS A 92 -0.68 4.11 -8.57
C LYS A 92 0.54 3.35 -9.05
N LEU A 93 0.40 2.62 -10.15
CA LEU A 93 1.50 1.97 -10.84
C LEU A 93 2.53 3.04 -11.24
N GLU A 94 3.79 2.82 -10.87
CA GLU A 94 4.91 3.64 -11.31
C GLU A 94 5.17 3.30 -12.78
N GLU A 95 4.90 4.25 -13.68
CA GLU A 95 5.34 4.13 -15.07
C GLU A 95 6.87 4.29 -15.11
N VAL A 96 7.56 3.29 -15.68
CA VAL A 96 9.01 3.31 -15.91
C VAL A 96 9.30 3.90 -17.29
#